data_AF-A0A4V3BKL9-F1
#
_entry.id   AF-A0A4V3BKL9-F1
#
_cell.length_a   1.000
_cell.length_b   1.000
_cell.length_c   1.000
_cell.angle_alpha   90.00
_cell.angle_beta   90.00
_cell.angle_gamma   90.00
#
_symmetry.space_group_name_H-M   'P 1'
#
loop_
_entity.id
_entity.type
_entity.pdbx_description
1 polymer ?
#
loop_
_entity_poly.entity_id
_entity_poly.type
_entity_poly.pdbx_seq_one_letter_code
_entity_poly.pdbx_strand_id
1 'polypeptide(L)'
;MSARWWSQPFAEEGSATAEGIINQLGRPALNELTVLVREAAQNSWDARAGSDTVDFTVEVARLGELASAWARRLTPAPDGGAVAQLPDYLKPESVIVTVSDRNTRGLGGPVRAGSKAPDGTRSDFVQFLRNVGEARDNEFGGGTYGFGKGIFYRLSGASTILVDSYVADGTESERRLMGAALGASFYNDDERRFTGRHWWGNVRDGIPDPLLGEDAASLASELGLPGFADGRTGTDIVIVGAQLDSPDSEIDSLTAAGEFLASSILWNLWPKIVRSDAEKAPMRFSVKVNGRPIEVPDPFGVPHLRPFAESLQIVRTDGGTPHTRKSAPRDVGRFATEIGAAEAHSSPVVDRARPFVGAPHHVARMRLAELVVDYFPGPEHPDPFFSYGGVFRSTVESDEHFAAAEPPTHDDWVEAGLRGTSRGVVQNARHFIKRALEEKFGVAARAQGRGAAGLGVVAARLARLAPGISAGGATRTLSHPVGGRGRRREGAKSRTARILEGPALYVFGDHPFVVTRILIPGGTSESVWLAETSVVLDGGGRESAAFAGAQTPTVLEWRPVTGGSPVAGNAIMIGPGADSEWWVYATYVEDAVVRVTVRRSNDAE
;
A
#
# COMPACT_ATOMS: atom_id res chain seq x y z
N MET A 1 0.10 -47.51 -4.96
CA MET A 1 0.54 -47.28 -3.57
C MET A 1 -0.19 -46.05 -3.06
N SER A 2 -0.79 -46.08 -1.88
CA SER A 2 -1.49 -44.91 -1.32
C SER A 2 -0.53 -44.02 -0.55
N ALA A 3 -0.71 -42.70 -0.68
CA ALA A 3 0.01 -41.74 0.14
C ALA A 3 -0.33 -41.91 1.63
N ARG A 4 0.65 -41.73 2.50
CA ARG A 4 0.50 -41.85 3.96
C ARG A 4 1.48 -40.94 4.68
N TRP A 5 1.17 -40.66 5.95
CA TRP A 5 2.07 -39.93 6.83
C TRP A 5 3.30 -40.75 7.20
N TRP A 6 4.41 -40.07 7.35
CA TRP A 6 5.66 -40.58 7.90
C TRP A 6 6.28 -39.52 8.80
N SER A 7 6.64 -39.91 10.02
CA SER A 7 7.25 -39.06 11.04
C SER A 7 8.76 -39.28 11.05
N GLN A 8 9.54 -38.21 11.04
CA GLN A 8 10.99 -38.32 11.01
C GLN A 8 11.55 -38.80 12.36
N PRO A 9 12.18 -39.98 12.43
CA PRO A 9 12.84 -40.41 13.65
C PRO A 9 14.05 -39.50 13.92
N PHE A 10 14.38 -39.31 15.18
CA PHE A 10 15.62 -38.65 15.56
C PHE A 10 16.80 -39.57 15.19
N ALA A 11 17.76 -39.08 14.42
CA ALA A 11 18.96 -39.85 14.06
C ALA A 11 19.87 -40.04 15.29
N GLU A 12 20.58 -41.17 15.37
CA GLU A 12 21.42 -41.53 16.52
C GLU A 12 22.60 -40.55 16.71
N GLU A 13 23.01 -39.91 15.63
CA GLU A 13 24.11 -38.97 15.50
C GLU A 13 23.67 -37.53 15.80
N GLY A 14 22.36 -37.31 15.98
CA GLY A 14 21.74 -36.00 16.13
C GLY A 14 20.92 -35.57 14.91
N SER A 15 19.85 -34.82 15.16
CA SER A 15 19.01 -34.21 14.12
C SER A 15 18.55 -32.82 14.53
N ALA A 16 18.33 -31.94 13.56
CA ALA A 16 17.70 -30.64 13.83
C ALA A 16 16.26 -30.87 14.32
N THR A 17 15.92 -30.33 15.49
CA THR A 17 14.54 -30.36 16.02
C THR A 17 13.68 -29.31 15.35
N ALA A 18 12.39 -29.60 15.21
CA ALA A 18 11.41 -28.64 14.71
C ALA A 18 11.06 -27.55 15.76
N GLU A 19 11.34 -27.77 17.05
CA GLU A 19 11.11 -26.83 18.16
C GLU A 19 11.82 -25.48 18.00
N GLY A 20 13.01 -25.47 17.38
CA GLY A 20 13.74 -24.23 17.14
C GLY A 20 12.96 -23.27 16.24
N ILE A 21 12.13 -23.78 15.33
CA ILE A 21 11.38 -23.00 14.35
C ILE A 21 10.14 -22.38 15.02
N ILE A 22 9.39 -23.20 15.76
CA ILE A 22 8.14 -22.81 16.44
C ILE A 22 8.44 -21.80 17.56
N ASN A 23 9.53 -21.97 18.31
CA ASN A 23 9.89 -21.08 19.41
C ASN A 23 10.61 -19.79 18.95
N GLN A 24 11.16 -19.76 17.73
CA GLN A 24 11.77 -18.55 17.12
C GLN A 24 10.77 -17.70 16.34
N LEU A 25 9.58 -18.24 16.07
CA LEU A 25 8.40 -17.50 15.64
C LEU A 25 7.85 -16.71 16.85
N GLY A 26 8.49 -15.60 17.24
CA GLY A 26 7.94 -14.68 18.24
C GLY A 26 6.52 -14.18 17.86
N ARG A 27 5.90 -13.28 18.63
CA ARG A 27 4.71 -12.58 18.10
C ARG A 27 5.17 -11.51 17.12
N PRO A 28 4.82 -11.58 15.82
CA PRO A 28 5.17 -10.51 14.88
C PRO A 28 4.48 -9.21 15.32
N ALA A 29 5.06 -8.06 14.96
CA ALA A 29 4.40 -6.77 15.15
C ALA A 29 3.18 -6.64 14.22
N LEU A 30 3.24 -7.31 13.07
CA LEU A 30 2.14 -7.43 12.11
C LEU A 30 1.21 -8.60 12.45
N ASN A 31 -0.05 -8.50 12.01
CA ASN A 31 -0.98 -9.62 12.04
C ASN A 31 -0.46 -10.80 11.18
N GLU A 32 -0.70 -12.03 11.62
CA GLU A 32 -0.23 -13.26 10.97
C GLU A 32 -0.73 -13.41 9.52
N LEU A 33 -1.95 -12.99 9.20
CA LEU A 33 -2.47 -12.97 7.82
C LEU A 33 -1.74 -11.94 6.95
N THR A 34 -1.33 -10.82 7.53
CA THR A 34 -0.49 -9.83 6.83
C THR A 34 0.89 -10.42 6.53
N VAL A 35 1.51 -11.10 7.51
CA VAL A 35 2.78 -11.82 7.30
C VAL A 35 2.62 -12.90 6.23
N LEU A 36 1.54 -13.69 6.26
CA LEU A 36 1.24 -14.69 5.22
C LEU A 36 1.23 -14.06 3.82
N VAL A 37 0.49 -12.97 3.64
CA VAL A 37 0.39 -12.27 2.35
C VAL A 37 1.76 -11.78 1.87
N ARG A 38 2.55 -11.17 2.76
CA ARG A 38 3.89 -10.65 2.43
C ARG A 38 4.84 -11.78 2.00
N GLU A 39 4.98 -12.80 2.84
CA GLU A 39 5.89 -13.93 2.60
C GLU A 39 5.49 -14.72 1.36
N ALA A 40 4.20 -15.01 1.19
CA ALA A 40 3.73 -15.75 0.04
C ALA A 40 3.92 -14.96 -1.27
N ALA A 41 3.56 -13.68 -1.30
CA ALA A 41 3.72 -12.86 -2.51
C ALA A 41 5.19 -12.67 -2.89
N GLN A 42 6.09 -12.53 -1.91
CA GLN A 42 7.53 -12.49 -2.15
C GLN A 42 8.04 -13.81 -2.75
N ASN A 43 7.64 -14.96 -2.17
CA ASN A 43 7.99 -16.27 -2.71
C ASN A 43 7.50 -16.44 -4.16
N SER A 44 6.26 -16.04 -4.46
CA SER A 44 5.71 -16.09 -5.83
C SER A 44 6.46 -15.14 -6.79
N TRP A 45 6.83 -13.93 -6.33
CA TRP A 45 7.60 -12.97 -7.12
C TRP A 45 9.01 -13.46 -7.45
N ASP A 46 9.67 -14.13 -6.51
CA ASP A 46 10.99 -14.75 -6.69
C ASP A 46 10.92 -16.03 -7.55
N ALA A 47 9.74 -16.65 -7.59
CA ALA A 47 9.45 -17.82 -8.41
C ALA A 47 9.00 -17.48 -9.85
N ARG A 48 8.76 -16.20 -10.18
CA ARG A 48 8.23 -15.78 -11.50
C ARG A 48 8.98 -16.42 -12.67
N ALA A 49 8.23 -16.85 -13.68
CA ALA A 49 8.76 -17.43 -14.91
C ALA A 49 8.66 -16.40 -16.04
N GLY A 50 9.80 -16.02 -16.63
CA GLY A 50 9.83 -15.06 -17.72
C GLY A 50 9.35 -13.65 -17.32
N SER A 51 8.61 -13.00 -18.23
CA SER A 51 8.12 -11.63 -18.10
C SER A 51 6.60 -11.54 -17.93
N ASP A 52 5.91 -12.67 -17.81
CA ASP A 52 4.45 -12.68 -17.67
C ASP A 52 4.02 -12.17 -16.29
N THR A 53 2.82 -11.57 -16.24
CA THR A 53 2.20 -11.16 -14.98
C THR A 53 1.98 -12.39 -14.10
N VAL A 54 2.50 -12.36 -12.87
CA VAL A 54 2.24 -13.42 -11.89
C VAL A 54 0.83 -13.24 -11.34
N ASP A 55 0.00 -14.26 -11.46
CA ASP A 55 -1.30 -14.27 -10.79
C ASP A 55 -1.12 -14.84 -9.38
N PHE A 56 -1.57 -14.12 -8.36
CA PHE A 56 -1.52 -14.51 -6.96
C PHE A 56 -2.94 -14.50 -6.38
N THR A 57 -3.38 -15.62 -5.83
CA THR A 57 -4.73 -15.77 -5.26
C THR A 57 -4.66 -16.28 -3.84
N VAL A 58 -5.46 -15.70 -2.95
CA VAL A 58 -5.72 -16.25 -1.61
C VAL A 58 -7.19 -16.60 -1.49
N GLU A 59 -7.51 -17.84 -1.21
CA GLU A 59 -8.86 -18.33 -0.99
C GLU A 59 -9.04 -18.82 0.44
N VAL A 60 -10.09 -18.34 1.10
CA VAL A 60 -10.54 -18.81 2.41
C VAL A 60 -11.83 -19.58 2.22
N ALA A 61 -11.88 -20.85 2.63
CA ALA A 61 -13.07 -21.67 2.47
C ALA A 61 -13.28 -22.61 3.65
N ARG A 62 -14.53 -23.06 3.87
CA ARG A 62 -14.78 -24.23 4.71
C ARG A 62 -14.64 -25.50 3.87
N LEU A 63 -14.20 -26.60 4.49
CA LEU A 63 -14.14 -27.91 3.82
C LEU A 63 -15.53 -28.36 3.35
N GLY A 64 -16.58 -28.14 4.15
CA GLY A 64 -17.94 -28.53 3.81
C GLY A 64 -18.02 -30.02 3.41
N GLU A 65 -18.61 -30.29 2.25
CA GLU A 65 -18.79 -31.65 1.72
C GLU A 65 -17.46 -32.37 1.41
N LEU A 66 -16.37 -31.63 1.18
CA LEU A 66 -15.06 -32.20 0.91
C LEU A 66 -14.41 -32.80 2.17
N ALA A 67 -14.90 -32.48 3.37
CA ALA A 67 -14.34 -32.97 4.63
C ALA A 67 -14.19 -34.50 4.67
N SER A 68 -15.16 -35.23 4.10
CA SER A 68 -15.09 -36.70 4.03
C SER A 68 -13.93 -37.19 3.16
N ALA A 69 -13.63 -36.53 2.04
CA ALA A 69 -12.51 -36.87 1.17
C ALA A 69 -11.18 -36.55 1.83
N TRP A 70 -11.08 -35.40 2.46
CA TRP A 70 -9.91 -34.98 3.23
C TRP A 70 -9.62 -35.96 4.37
N ALA A 71 -10.62 -36.32 5.17
CA ALA A 71 -10.49 -37.30 6.24
C ALA A 71 -10.03 -38.66 5.70
N ARG A 72 -10.65 -39.18 4.63
CA ARG A 72 -10.24 -40.46 4.01
C ARG A 72 -8.79 -40.47 3.52
N ARG A 73 -8.26 -39.34 3.03
CA ARG A 73 -6.93 -39.27 2.38
C ARG A 73 -5.81 -38.91 3.34
N LEU A 74 -6.09 -38.11 4.36
CA LEU A 74 -5.08 -37.64 5.31
C LEU A 74 -5.06 -38.44 6.62
N THR A 75 -5.95 -39.42 6.78
CA THR A 75 -5.95 -40.35 7.92
C THR A 75 -5.59 -41.79 7.48
N PRO A 76 -5.01 -42.62 8.37
CA PRO A 76 -4.69 -42.35 9.77
C PRO A 76 -3.58 -41.29 9.92
N ALA A 77 -3.79 -40.39 10.88
CA ALA A 77 -2.74 -39.46 11.31
C ALA A 77 -1.72 -40.22 12.20
N PRO A 78 -0.46 -39.75 12.32
CA PRO A 78 0.46 -40.26 13.31
C PRO A 78 -0.09 -40.10 14.73
N ASP A 79 0.12 -41.08 15.61
CA ASP A 79 -0.40 -41.08 16.99
C ASP A 79 0.24 -40.03 17.91
N GLY A 80 1.30 -39.34 17.46
CA GLY A 80 2.03 -38.34 18.25
C GLY A 80 2.48 -37.12 17.44
N GLY A 81 2.87 -36.07 18.16
CA GLY A 81 3.25 -34.77 17.58
C GLY A 81 2.04 -33.91 17.17
N ALA A 82 2.29 -32.81 16.45
CA ALA A 82 1.24 -31.86 16.04
C ALA A 82 0.17 -32.49 15.14
N VAL A 83 0.54 -33.50 14.35
CA VAL A 83 -0.37 -34.14 13.38
C VAL A 83 -1.39 -35.05 14.06
N ALA A 84 -1.18 -35.46 15.31
CA ALA A 84 -2.15 -36.30 16.03
C ALA A 84 -3.53 -35.64 16.15
N GLN A 85 -3.58 -34.31 16.19
CA GLN A 85 -4.81 -33.53 16.24
C GLN A 85 -5.41 -33.25 14.85
N LEU A 86 -4.76 -33.66 13.76
CA LEU A 86 -5.24 -33.40 12.39
C LEU A 86 -6.71 -33.78 12.17
N PRO A 87 -7.23 -34.93 12.66
CA PRO A 87 -8.63 -35.30 12.48
C PRO A 87 -9.63 -34.25 13.01
N ASP A 88 -9.27 -33.47 14.04
CA ASP A 88 -10.14 -32.42 14.58
C ASP A 88 -10.30 -31.23 13.63
N TYR A 89 -9.39 -31.10 12.67
CA TYR A 89 -9.33 -30.04 11.66
C TYR A 89 -9.75 -30.51 10.26
N LEU A 90 -10.32 -31.71 10.14
CA LEU A 90 -10.86 -32.28 8.89
C LEU A 90 -12.39 -32.42 8.93
N LYS A 91 -13.08 -31.51 9.63
CA LYS A 91 -14.54 -31.49 9.78
C LYS A 91 -15.18 -30.53 8.77
N PRO A 92 -16.48 -30.63 8.45
CA PRO A 92 -17.14 -29.73 7.49
C PRO A 92 -16.97 -28.24 7.82
N GLU A 93 -16.96 -27.89 9.11
CA GLU A 93 -16.77 -26.53 9.61
C GLU A 93 -15.32 -26.05 9.57
N SER A 94 -14.34 -26.96 9.44
CA SER A 94 -12.92 -26.61 9.42
C SER A 94 -12.61 -25.69 8.24
N VAL A 95 -11.82 -24.66 8.51
CA VAL A 95 -11.42 -23.67 7.52
C VAL A 95 -10.11 -24.08 6.88
N ILE A 96 -9.98 -23.84 5.58
CA ILE A 96 -8.73 -23.93 4.84
C ILE A 96 -8.41 -22.57 4.24
N VAL A 97 -7.11 -22.27 4.12
CA VAL A 97 -6.62 -21.13 3.35
C VAL A 97 -5.72 -21.67 2.25
N THR A 98 -6.07 -21.39 1.00
CA THR A 98 -5.30 -21.77 -0.18
C THR A 98 -4.61 -20.54 -0.74
N VAL A 99 -3.29 -20.59 -0.83
CA VAL A 99 -2.46 -19.57 -1.47
C VAL A 99 -1.95 -20.15 -2.79
N SER A 100 -2.30 -19.51 -3.89
CA SER A 100 -2.04 -19.99 -5.24
C SER A 100 -1.25 -18.97 -6.05
N ASP A 101 -0.22 -19.41 -6.75
CA ASP A 101 0.42 -18.63 -7.80
C ASP A 101 0.40 -19.31 -9.16
N ARG A 102 0.38 -18.51 -10.24
CA ARG A 102 0.51 -18.98 -11.63
C ARG A 102 1.49 -18.09 -12.39
N ASN A 103 2.04 -18.63 -13.48
CA ASN A 103 3.16 -18.04 -14.23
C ASN A 103 4.44 -17.95 -13.39
N THR A 104 4.61 -18.90 -12.48
CA THR A 104 5.86 -19.10 -11.72
C THR A 104 6.47 -20.45 -12.11
N ARG A 105 7.71 -20.71 -11.72
CA ARG A 105 8.44 -21.93 -12.08
C ARG A 105 7.94 -23.20 -11.36
N GLY A 106 7.14 -23.04 -10.30
CA GLY A 106 6.77 -24.13 -9.41
C GLY A 106 7.95 -24.64 -8.55
N LEU A 107 7.72 -25.72 -7.79
CA LEU A 107 8.70 -26.33 -6.91
C LEU A 107 9.49 -27.46 -7.61
N GLY A 108 10.46 -27.05 -8.42
CA GLY A 108 11.35 -27.95 -9.18
C GLY A 108 12.56 -28.49 -8.42
N GLY A 109 13.46 -29.16 -9.15
CA GLY A 109 14.67 -29.77 -8.60
C GLY A 109 14.44 -31.13 -7.93
N PRO A 110 15.43 -31.67 -7.20
CA PRO A 110 15.34 -32.97 -6.55
C PRO A 110 14.23 -33.06 -5.51
N VAL A 111 13.67 -34.26 -5.30
CA VAL A 111 12.65 -34.53 -4.27
C VAL A 111 13.23 -35.01 -2.93
N ARG A 112 14.51 -35.41 -2.94
CA ARG A 112 15.26 -35.92 -1.77
C ARG A 112 16.42 -34.97 -1.43
N ALA A 113 16.61 -34.66 -0.15
CA ALA A 113 17.62 -33.72 0.33
C ALA A 113 19.06 -34.18 0.11
N GLY A 114 19.30 -35.50 0.05
CA GLY A 114 20.63 -36.07 -0.24
C GLY A 114 21.04 -36.02 -1.72
N SER A 115 20.14 -35.58 -2.60
CA SER A 115 20.41 -35.48 -4.04
C SER A 115 20.84 -34.06 -4.40
N LYS A 116 22.01 -33.93 -5.03
CA LYS A 116 22.45 -32.64 -5.58
C LYS A 116 21.57 -32.28 -6.77
N ALA A 117 21.09 -31.03 -6.81
CA ALA A 117 20.49 -30.49 -8.03
C ALA A 117 21.53 -30.50 -9.17
N PRO A 118 21.13 -30.88 -10.40
CA PRO A 118 21.97 -30.70 -11.58
C PRO A 118 22.52 -29.27 -11.68
N ASP A 119 23.73 -29.11 -12.20
CA ASP A 119 24.36 -27.79 -12.30
C ASP A 119 23.46 -26.84 -13.12
N GLY A 120 23.21 -25.64 -12.59
CA GLY A 120 22.30 -24.65 -13.18
C GLY A 120 20.82 -24.80 -12.80
N THR A 121 20.44 -25.83 -12.03
CA THR A 121 19.07 -26.00 -11.52
C THR A 121 18.97 -25.64 -10.03
N ARG A 122 17.79 -25.20 -9.60
CA ARG A 122 17.50 -24.88 -8.19
C ARG A 122 16.88 -26.08 -7.48
N SER A 123 17.11 -26.18 -6.17
CA SER A 123 16.52 -27.21 -5.31
C SER A 123 15.22 -26.72 -4.64
N ASP A 124 14.34 -26.08 -5.40
CA ASP A 124 13.19 -25.32 -4.87
C ASP A 124 12.26 -26.24 -4.04
N PHE A 125 12.00 -27.48 -4.49
CA PHE A 125 11.22 -28.48 -3.74
C PHE A 125 11.83 -28.82 -2.38
N VAL A 126 13.09 -29.24 -2.35
CA VAL A 126 13.81 -29.59 -1.11
C VAL A 126 13.89 -28.40 -0.17
N GLN A 127 14.21 -27.20 -0.69
CA GLN A 127 14.27 -25.99 0.13
C GLN A 127 12.91 -25.60 0.74
N PHE A 128 11.79 -25.93 0.08
CA PHE A 128 10.45 -25.60 0.58
C PHE A 128 9.85 -26.65 1.50
N LEU A 129 9.95 -27.94 1.16
CA LEU A 129 9.28 -29.01 1.91
C LEU A 129 10.20 -29.77 2.86
N ARG A 130 11.50 -29.89 2.56
CA ARG A 130 12.42 -30.75 3.33
C ARG A 130 13.27 -29.98 4.32
N ASN A 131 13.89 -28.90 3.87
CA ASN A 131 14.85 -28.13 4.65
C ASN A 131 14.17 -27.04 5.50
N VAL A 132 12.89 -27.27 5.86
CA VAL A 132 12.15 -26.36 6.72
C VAL A 132 12.83 -26.35 8.09
N GLY A 133 13.39 -25.18 8.45
CA GLY A 133 14.10 -24.95 9.70
C GLY A 133 15.59 -25.26 9.73
N GLU A 134 16.23 -25.49 8.59
CA GLU A 134 17.68 -25.35 8.51
C GLU A 134 18.04 -23.86 8.45
N ALA A 135 19.05 -23.45 9.24
CA ALA A 135 19.58 -22.10 9.15
C ALA A 135 20.17 -21.89 7.75
N ARG A 136 19.86 -20.76 7.10
CA ARG A 136 20.64 -20.32 5.94
C ARG A 136 21.96 -19.79 6.48
N ASP A 137 23.08 -20.40 6.08
CA ASP A 137 24.42 -19.88 6.34
C ASP A 137 24.58 -18.53 5.60
N ASN A 138 24.12 -17.45 6.22
CA ASN A 138 24.55 -16.10 5.88
C ASN A 138 25.44 -15.61 7.03
N GLU A 139 26.75 -15.53 6.77
CA GLU A 139 27.66 -14.73 7.59
C GLU A 139 27.04 -13.32 7.71
N PHE A 140 26.93 -12.81 8.94
CA PHE A 140 26.34 -11.51 9.33
C PHE A 140 24.82 -11.47 9.56
N GLY A 141 24.37 -11.86 10.76
CA GLY A 141 23.08 -11.40 11.31
C GLY A 141 22.47 -12.31 12.36
N GLY A 142 22.75 -12.06 13.65
CA GLY A 142 22.01 -12.70 14.75
C GLY A 142 20.62 -12.08 14.90
N GLY A 143 19.57 -12.85 14.61
CA GLY A 143 18.17 -12.47 14.90
C GLY A 143 17.10 -13.17 14.05
N THR A 144 16.50 -14.23 14.60
CA THR A 144 15.12 -14.73 14.33
C THR A 144 14.69 -15.09 12.89
N TYR A 145 15.33 -16.11 12.29
CA TYR A 145 14.99 -16.76 11.01
C TYR A 145 13.66 -17.60 11.02
N GLY A 146 12.60 -17.15 11.71
CA GLY A 146 11.42 -17.99 12.01
C GLY A 146 10.25 -17.92 11.02
N PHE A 147 9.99 -16.78 10.37
CA PHE A 147 8.66 -16.50 9.80
C PHE A 147 8.42 -17.01 8.37
N GLY A 148 9.40 -16.94 7.48
CA GLY A 148 9.14 -17.01 6.03
C GLY A 148 8.25 -18.17 5.57
N LYS A 149 8.67 -19.42 5.82
CA LYS A 149 7.83 -20.61 5.55
C LYS A 149 7.04 -21.09 6.78
N GLY A 150 7.44 -20.62 7.96
CA GLY A 150 6.82 -21.00 9.24
C GLY A 150 5.39 -20.51 9.37
N ILE A 151 5.04 -19.38 8.75
CA ILE A 151 3.70 -18.77 8.85
C ILE A 151 2.58 -19.70 8.36
N PHE A 152 2.82 -20.51 7.32
CA PHE A 152 1.83 -21.47 6.83
C PHE A 152 1.50 -22.54 7.88
N TYR A 153 2.51 -23.04 8.59
CA TYR A 153 2.33 -24.02 9.66
C TYR A 153 1.71 -23.38 10.91
N ARG A 154 2.10 -22.15 11.23
CA ARG A 154 1.59 -21.42 12.40
C ARG A 154 0.09 -21.12 12.31
N LEU A 155 -0.37 -20.73 11.12
CA LEU A 155 -1.78 -20.49 10.87
C LEU A 155 -2.61 -21.78 10.83
N SER A 156 -1.98 -22.96 10.71
CA SER A 156 -2.68 -24.24 10.77
C SER A 156 -2.82 -24.72 12.21
N GLY A 157 -4.06 -24.98 12.65
CA GLY A 157 -4.30 -25.57 13.97
C GLY A 157 -3.71 -26.99 14.15
N ALA A 158 -3.49 -27.72 13.06
CA ALA A 158 -2.80 -29.01 13.04
C ALA A 158 -1.32 -28.90 12.62
N SER A 159 -0.80 -27.67 12.50
CA SER A 159 0.51 -27.34 11.94
C SER A 159 0.82 -28.10 10.65
N THR A 160 -0.17 -28.21 9.76
CA THR A 160 -0.20 -29.04 8.56
C THR A 160 -0.52 -28.24 7.31
N ILE A 161 0.25 -28.47 6.24
CA ILE A 161 0.02 -27.91 4.92
C ILE A 161 -0.01 -29.01 3.85
N LEU A 162 -0.75 -28.76 2.77
CA LEU A 162 -0.62 -29.49 1.50
C LEU A 162 -0.02 -28.57 0.44
N VAL A 163 0.84 -29.11 -0.41
CA VAL A 163 1.50 -28.36 -1.48
C VAL A 163 1.34 -29.14 -2.77
N ASP A 164 0.61 -28.55 -3.73
CA ASP A 164 0.45 -29.03 -5.10
C ASP A 164 1.17 -28.07 -6.03
N SER A 165 2.14 -28.55 -6.80
CA SER A 165 2.91 -27.69 -7.69
C SER A 165 3.05 -28.31 -9.07
N TYR A 166 2.88 -27.48 -10.08
CA TYR A 166 3.14 -27.81 -11.46
C TYR A 166 4.39 -27.08 -11.93
N VAL A 167 5.41 -27.87 -12.25
CA VAL A 167 6.78 -27.40 -12.46
C VAL A 167 7.08 -27.33 -13.96
N ALA A 168 7.80 -26.28 -14.38
CA ALA A 168 8.53 -26.27 -15.65
C ALA A 168 10.00 -26.58 -15.37
N ASP A 169 10.45 -27.81 -15.64
CA ASP A 169 11.86 -28.21 -15.50
C ASP A 169 12.44 -28.62 -16.87
N GLY A 170 12.99 -27.66 -17.60
CA GLY A 170 13.55 -27.91 -18.94
C GLY A 170 12.48 -28.32 -19.95
N THR A 171 12.57 -29.55 -20.48
CA THR A 171 11.70 -30.06 -21.55
C THR A 171 10.46 -30.80 -21.05
N GLU A 172 10.38 -31.14 -19.76
CA GLU A 172 9.26 -31.89 -19.20
C GLU A 172 8.60 -31.11 -18.06
N SER A 173 7.26 -31.11 -18.08
CA SER A 173 6.46 -30.54 -16.99
C SER A 173 6.04 -31.68 -16.07
N GLU A 174 6.16 -31.46 -14.77
CA GLU A 174 5.83 -32.47 -13.76
C GLU A 174 4.96 -31.84 -12.68
N ARG A 175 3.87 -32.53 -12.33
CA ARG A 175 3.03 -32.17 -11.19
C ARG A 175 3.47 -32.93 -9.96
N ARG A 176 3.56 -32.26 -8.82
CA ARG A 176 4.01 -32.81 -7.54
C ARG A 176 3.03 -32.42 -6.43
N LEU A 177 2.49 -33.41 -5.71
CA LEU A 177 1.62 -33.19 -4.55
C LEU A 177 2.25 -33.82 -3.30
N MET A 178 2.38 -33.04 -2.23
CA MET A 178 2.93 -33.50 -0.95
C MET A 178 2.31 -32.78 0.24
N GLY A 179 2.16 -33.48 1.36
CA GLY A 179 1.81 -32.86 2.63
C GLY A 179 3.03 -32.75 3.55
N ALA A 180 3.04 -31.73 4.40
CA ALA A 180 4.04 -31.54 5.42
C ALA A 180 3.39 -31.02 6.70
N ALA A 181 3.96 -31.40 7.83
CA ALA A 181 3.56 -30.85 9.11
C ALA A 181 4.75 -30.71 10.07
N LEU A 182 4.66 -29.71 10.94
CA LEU A 182 5.76 -29.27 11.78
C LEU A 182 5.30 -29.06 13.22
N GLY A 183 5.77 -29.89 14.14
CA GLY A 183 5.44 -29.83 15.56
C GLY A 183 6.66 -29.90 16.47
N ALA A 184 6.42 -29.94 17.79
CA ALA A 184 7.48 -30.21 18.76
C ALA A 184 8.03 -31.64 18.61
N SER A 185 9.24 -31.88 19.14
CA SER A 185 9.77 -33.23 19.22
C SER A 185 8.90 -34.06 20.18
N PHE A 186 8.76 -35.35 19.90
CA PHE A 186 7.91 -36.23 20.69
C PHE A 186 8.48 -37.65 20.77
N TYR A 187 7.95 -38.43 21.70
CA TYR A 187 8.22 -39.85 21.84
C TYR A 187 6.94 -40.62 21.50
N ASN A 188 7.06 -41.76 20.81
CA ASN A 188 5.95 -42.69 20.66
C ASN A 188 5.86 -43.65 21.86
N ASP A 189 4.88 -44.55 21.84
CA ASP A 189 4.65 -45.55 22.90
C ASP A 189 5.82 -46.52 23.09
N ASP A 190 6.66 -46.72 22.06
CA ASP A 190 7.87 -47.54 22.12
C ASP A 190 9.11 -46.75 22.62
N GLU A 191 8.92 -45.57 23.21
CA GLU A 191 9.98 -44.64 23.66
C GLU A 191 10.96 -44.21 22.55
N ARG A 192 10.57 -44.33 21.28
CA ARG A 192 11.35 -43.84 20.15
C ARG A 192 11.13 -42.34 19.97
N ARG A 193 12.22 -41.59 19.89
CA ARG A 193 12.19 -40.13 19.68
C ARG A 193 12.01 -39.76 18.21
N PHE A 194 11.20 -38.73 17.96
CA PHE A 194 10.95 -38.12 16.66
C PHE A 194 11.26 -36.63 16.68
N THR A 195 11.63 -36.07 15.53
CA THR A 195 12.07 -34.66 15.43
C THR A 195 10.92 -33.64 15.50
N GLY A 196 9.68 -34.11 15.30
CA GLY A 196 8.48 -33.28 15.11
C GLY A 196 8.20 -32.91 13.65
N ARG A 197 9.02 -33.37 12.69
CA ARG A 197 8.76 -33.22 11.25
C ARG A 197 7.97 -34.41 10.72
N HIS A 198 6.93 -34.11 9.95
CA HIS A 198 6.09 -35.12 9.33
C HIS A 198 5.89 -34.79 7.86
N TRP A 199 5.82 -35.84 7.04
CA TRP A 199 5.60 -35.73 5.61
C TRP A 199 4.55 -36.73 5.17
N TRP A 200 3.60 -36.27 4.36
CA TRP A 200 2.58 -37.10 3.75
C TRP A 200 2.88 -37.23 2.26
N GLY A 201 2.98 -38.47 1.79
CA GLY A 201 3.34 -38.75 0.41
C GLY A 201 3.45 -40.25 0.15
N ASN A 202 3.96 -40.61 -1.03
CA ASN A 202 4.21 -41.98 -1.41
C ASN A 202 5.51 -42.49 -0.76
N VAL A 203 5.41 -43.33 0.26
CA VAL A 203 6.60 -43.85 0.97
C VAL A 203 7.34 -44.86 0.08
N ARG A 204 8.50 -44.45 -0.42
CA ARG A 204 9.44 -45.25 -1.22
C ARG A 204 10.77 -45.33 -0.49
N ASP A 205 11.35 -46.53 -0.37
CA ASP A 205 12.62 -46.76 0.35
C ASP A 205 12.63 -46.23 1.79
N GLY A 206 11.45 -46.24 2.46
CA GLY A 206 11.30 -45.72 3.82
C GLY A 206 11.23 -44.20 3.94
N ILE A 207 11.23 -43.45 2.83
CA ILE A 207 11.14 -41.99 2.79
C ILE A 207 9.89 -41.59 1.97
N PRO A 208 9.05 -40.66 2.45
CA PRO A 208 7.89 -40.19 1.70
C PRO A 208 8.31 -39.31 0.54
N ASP A 209 8.09 -39.71 -0.70
CA ASP A 209 8.24 -38.91 -1.93
C ASP A 209 6.87 -38.25 -2.30
N PRO A 210 6.83 -37.17 -3.08
CA PRO A 210 5.56 -36.59 -3.55
C PRO A 210 4.80 -37.59 -4.45
N LEU A 211 3.48 -37.43 -4.54
CA LEU A 211 2.74 -38.00 -5.67
C LEU A 211 3.10 -37.21 -6.93
N LEU A 212 3.13 -37.89 -8.07
CA LEU A 212 3.60 -37.33 -9.34
C LEU A 212 2.52 -37.41 -10.42
N GLY A 213 2.55 -36.47 -11.38
CA GLY A 213 1.77 -36.52 -12.62
C GLY A 213 0.26 -36.71 -12.39
N GLU A 214 -0.32 -37.73 -13.03
CA GLU A 214 -1.76 -37.97 -13.01
C GLU A 214 -2.28 -38.46 -11.66
N ASP A 215 -1.46 -39.15 -10.87
CA ASP A 215 -1.82 -39.53 -9.48
C ASP A 215 -1.98 -38.28 -8.61
N ALA A 216 -1.04 -37.32 -8.74
CA ALA A 216 -1.14 -36.03 -8.06
C ALA A 216 -2.37 -35.24 -8.53
N ALA A 217 -2.63 -35.22 -9.84
CA ALA A 217 -3.77 -34.52 -10.42
C ALA A 217 -5.12 -35.06 -9.97
N SER A 218 -5.27 -36.38 -9.99
CA SER A 218 -6.49 -37.07 -9.56
C SER A 218 -6.79 -36.81 -8.09
N LEU A 219 -5.76 -36.87 -7.24
CA LEU A 219 -5.91 -36.66 -5.80
C LEU A 219 -6.18 -35.20 -5.44
N ALA A 220 -5.52 -34.26 -6.09
CA ALA A 220 -5.81 -32.84 -5.94
C ALA A 220 -7.25 -32.51 -6.33
N SER A 221 -7.76 -33.11 -7.41
CA SER A 221 -9.16 -32.97 -7.84
C SER A 221 -10.13 -33.55 -6.81
N GLU A 222 -9.86 -34.74 -6.27
CA GLU A 222 -10.69 -35.34 -5.21
C GLU A 222 -10.75 -34.46 -3.94
N LEU A 223 -9.66 -33.80 -3.60
CA LEU A 223 -9.58 -32.86 -2.47
C LEU A 223 -10.17 -31.48 -2.77
N GLY A 224 -10.58 -31.21 -4.02
CA GLY A 224 -11.12 -29.91 -4.45
C GLY A 224 -10.07 -28.79 -4.50
N LEU A 225 -8.79 -29.14 -4.73
CA LEU A 225 -7.72 -28.14 -4.87
C LEU A 225 -7.85 -27.39 -6.22
N PRO A 226 -7.35 -26.14 -6.34
CA PRO A 226 -7.48 -25.35 -7.57
C PRO A 226 -6.88 -26.06 -8.80
N GLY A 227 -5.69 -26.64 -8.64
CA GLY A 227 -5.03 -27.43 -9.66
C GLY A 227 -4.57 -26.61 -10.88
N PHE A 228 -4.09 -27.31 -11.91
CA PHE A 228 -3.37 -26.71 -13.04
C PHE A 228 -3.98 -27.13 -14.39
N ALA A 229 -5.31 -27.24 -14.44
CA ALA A 229 -6.03 -27.64 -15.65
C ALA A 229 -5.87 -26.64 -16.82
N ASP A 230 -5.49 -25.40 -16.51
CA ASP A 230 -5.15 -24.37 -17.49
C ASP A 230 -3.73 -24.49 -18.08
N GLY A 231 -2.95 -25.49 -17.62
CA GLY A 231 -1.61 -25.77 -18.11
C GLY A 231 -0.55 -24.76 -17.65
N ARG A 232 -0.90 -23.78 -16.81
CA ARG A 232 0.07 -22.78 -16.31
C ARG A 232 0.81 -23.33 -15.11
N THR A 233 2.13 -23.14 -15.08
CA THR A 233 2.97 -23.56 -13.96
C THR A 233 2.75 -22.69 -12.74
N GLY A 234 3.00 -23.26 -11.56
CA GLY A 234 2.75 -22.59 -10.30
C GLY A 234 2.75 -23.50 -9.08
N THR A 235 2.33 -22.94 -7.95
CA THR A 235 2.18 -23.66 -6.68
C THR A 235 0.89 -23.27 -5.97
N ASP A 236 0.17 -24.27 -5.46
CA ASP A 236 -0.93 -24.14 -4.51
C ASP A 236 -0.44 -24.64 -3.14
N ILE A 237 -0.48 -23.78 -2.13
CA ILE A 237 -0.19 -24.10 -0.73
C ILE A 237 -1.48 -24.00 0.06
N VAL A 238 -1.91 -25.11 0.67
CA VAL A 238 -3.15 -25.19 1.45
C VAL A 238 -2.82 -25.34 2.92
N ILE A 239 -3.24 -24.37 3.72
CA ILE A 239 -3.17 -24.38 5.18
C ILE A 239 -4.38 -25.16 5.70
N VAL A 240 -4.16 -26.28 6.36
CA VAL A 240 -5.22 -27.17 6.85
C VAL A 240 -5.68 -26.72 8.23
N GLY A 241 -6.99 -26.56 8.45
CA GLY A 241 -7.50 -26.13 9.76
C GLY A 241 -7.06 -24.73 10.16
N ALA A 242 -7.11 -23.79 9.20
CA ALA A 242 -6.62 -22.43 9.38
C ALA A 242 -7.31 -21.72 10.56
N GLN A 243 -6.50 -21.17 11.46
CA GLN A 243 -6.91 -20.34 12.58
C GLN A 243 -6.81 -18.87 12.14
N LEU A 244 -7.96 -18.23 11.92
CA LEU A 244 -8.04 -16.85 11.40
C LEU A 244 -8.23 -15.82 12.51
N ASP A 245 -8.61 -16.28 13.71
CA ASP A 245 -8.88 -15.46 14.86
C ASP A 245 -7.54 -15.03 15.47
N SER A 246 -7.25 -13.73 15.45
CA SER A 246 -6.15 -13.16 16.22
C SER A 246 -6.74 -12.35 17.38
N PRO A 247 -6.21 -12.46 18.61
CA PRO A 247 -6.70 -11.69 19.77
C PRO A 247 -6.78 -10.18 19.52
N ASP A 248 -5.96 -9.68 18.59
CA ASP A 248 -5.81 -8.26 18.27
C ASP A 248 -6.54 -7.84 16.97
N SER A 249 -7.40 -8.70 16.40
CA SER A 249 -8.07 -8.40 15.12
C SER A 249 -9.56 -8.72 15.16
N GLU A 250 -10.38 -7.75 14.74
CA GLU A 250 -11.84 -7.88 14.61
C GLU A 250 -12.23 -8.73 13.37
N ILE A 251 -11.74 -9.98 13.33
CA ILE A 251 -12.10 -10.97 12.32
C ILE A 251 -13.10 -11.93 12.96
N ASP A 252 -14.38 -11.68 12.74
CA ASP A 252 -15.50 -12.45 13.33
C ASP A 252 -16.18 -13.39 12.33
N SER A 253 -15.74 -13.37 11.07
CA SER A 253 -16.36 -14.08 9.95
C SER A 253 -15.35 -14.35 8.82
N LEU A 254 -15.66 -15.32 7.95
CA LEU A 254 -14.81 -15.59 6.79
C LEU A 254 -14.78 -14.42 5.80
N THR A 255 -15.87 -13.67 5.69
CA THR A 255 -15.90 -12.44 4.89
C THR A 255 -14.97 -11.40 5.47
N ALA A 256 -15.00 -11.18 6.79
CA ALA A 256 -14.05 -10.28 7.47
C ALA A 256 -12.59 -10.70 7.26
N ALA A 257 -12.30 -12.01 7.30
CA ALA A 257 -10.96 -12.53 7.02
C ALA A 257 -10.53 -12.27 5.57
N GLY A 258 -11.43 -12.49 4.61
CA GLY A 258 -11.18 -12.20 3.21
C GLY A 258 -10.98 -10.70 2.94
N GLU A 259 -11.76 -9.82 3.59
CA GLU A 259 -11.57 -8.38 3.53
C GLU A 259 -10.22 -7.96 4.14
N PHE A 260 -9.80 -8.59 5.26
CA PHE A 260 -8.51 -8.36 5.89
C PHE A 260 -7.34 -8.79 4.98
N LEU A 261 -7.46 -9.94 4.29
CA LEU A 261 -6.48 -10.41 3.31
C LEU A 261 -6.40 -9.46 2.11
N ALA A 262 -7.54 -9.01 1.57
CA ALA A 262 -7.59 -8.03 0.49
C ALA A 262 -6.97 -6.69 0.92
N SER A 263 -7.24 -6.25 2.15
CA SER A 263 -6.62 -5.06 2.75
C SER A 263 -5.11 -5.24 2.93
N SER A 264 -4.66 -6.42 3.37
CA SER A 264 -3.25 -6.74 3.53
C SER A 264 -2.53 -6.70 2.18
N ILE A 265 -3.12 -7.26 1.13
CA ILE A 265 -2.59 -7.15 -0.24
C ILE A 265 -2.52 -5.68 -0.66
N LEU A 266 -3.59 -4.92 -0.44
CA LEU A 266 -3.67 -3.52 -0.86
C LEU A 266 -2.59 -2.66 -0.17
N TRP A 267 -2.36 -2.79 1.13
CA TRP A 267 -1.35 -1.98 1.83
C TRP A 267 0.09 -2.48 1.71
N ASN A 268 0.32 -3.76 1.39
CA ASN A 268 1.68 -4.29 1.35
C ASN A 268 2.20 -4.50 -0.09
N LEU A 269 1.30 -4.69 -1.05
CA LEU A 269 1.60 -5.14 -2.41
C LEU A 269 1.07 -4.22 -3.51
N TRP A 270 0.46 -3.07 -3.19
CA TRP A 270 -0.01 -2.11 -4.19
C TRP A 270 1.03 -1.71 -5.25
N PRO A 271 2.36 -1.63 -4.99
CA PRO A 271 3.31 -1.30 -6.05
C PRO A 271 3.29 -2.33 -7.19
N LYS A 272 2.96 -3.60 -6.87
CA LYS A 272 2.82 -4.68 -7.85
C LYS A 272 1.50 -4.64 -8.63
N ILE A 273 0.53 -3.87 -8.16
CA ILE A 273 -0.74 -3.60 -8.86
C ILE A 273 -0.59 -2.39 -9.81
N VAL A 274 0.14 -1.36 -9.38
CA VAL A 274 0.35 -0.13 -10.14
C VAL A 274 1.03 -0.44 -11.48
N ARG A 275 0.32 -0.13 -12.56
CA ARG A 275 0.80 -0.27 -13.94
C ARG A 275 1.71 0.91 -14.31
N SER A 276 2.67 0.69 -15.19
CA SER A 276 3.29 1.78 -15.94
C SER A 276 2.60 1.88 -17.30
N ASP A 277 2.66 3.04 -17.96
CA ASP A 277 2.08 3.19 -19.31
C ASP A 277 2.76 2.29 -20.35
N ALA A 278 3.98 1.84 -20.07
CA ALA A 278 4.79 0.99 -20.94
C ALA A 278 4.69 -0.52 -20.63
N GLU A 279 4.32 -0.91 -19.41
CA GLU A 279 4.37 -2.31 -18.95
C GLU A 279 3.11 -2.73 -18.19
N LYS A 280 2.74 -4.00 -18.35
CA LYS A 280 1.66 -4.62 -17.58
C LYS A 280 1.99 -4.61 -16.08
N ALA A 281 0.97 -4.64 -15.24
CA ALA A 281 1.15 -4.82 -13.80
C ALA A 281 2.03 -6.06 -13.54
N PRO A 282 3.08 -5.94 -12.70
CA PRO A 282 3.95 -7.07 -12.39
C PRO A 282 3.20 -8.27 -11.82
N MET A 283 2.17 -8.04 -11.00
CA MET A 283 1.34 -9.09 -10.42
C MET A 283 -0.14 -8.73 -10.49
N ARG A 284 -0.98 -9.76 -10.51
CA ARG A 284 -2.43 -9.65 -10.36
C ARG A 284 -2.84 -10.38 -9.10
N PHE A 285 -3.64 -9.73 -8.28
CA PHE A 285 -4.09 -10.29 -7.01
C PHE A 285 -5.58 -10.62 -7.04
N SER A 286 -5.96 -11.72 -6.39
CA SER A 286 -7.35 -12.09 -6.19
C SER A 286 -7.55 -12.63 -4.78
N VAL A 287 -8.68 -12.29 -4.16
CA VAL A 287 -9.10 -12.89 -2.89
C VAL A 287 -10.46 -13.54 -3.08
N LYS A 288 -10.66 -14.72 -2.50
CA LYS A 288 -11.93 -15.44 -2.53
C LYS A 288 -12.35 -15.91 -1.15
N VAL A 289 -13.66 -15.90 -0.90
CA VAL A 289 -14.28 -16.50 0.28
C VAL A 289 -15.36 -17.48 -0.17
N ASN A 290 -15.17 -18.77 0.11
CA ASN A 290 -16.03 -19.86 -0.36
C ASN A 290 -16.34 -19.74 -1.87
N GLY A 291 -15.30 -19.60 -2.71
CA GLY A 291 -15.41 -19.40 -4.15
C GLY A 291 -15.90 -18.02 -4.62
N ARG A 292 -16.39 -17.14 -3.72
CA ARG A 292 -16.88 -15.80 -4.09
C ARG A 292 -15.73 -14.78 -4.06
N PRO A 293 -15.53 -13.98 -5.12
CA PRO A 293 -14.44 -13.01 -5.15
C PRO A 293 -14.69 -11.84 -4.18
N ILE A 294 -13.61 -11.36 -3.57
CA ILE A 294 -13.50 -10.07 -2.90
C ILE A 294 -12.62 -9.20 -3.79
N GLU A 295 -13.15 -8.04 -4.19
CA GLU A 295 -12.44 -7.11 -5.06
C GLU A 295 -11.26 -6.48 -4.31
N VAL A 296 -10.06 -6.57 -4.91
CA VAL A 296 -8.90 -5.77 -4.51
C VAL A 296 -8.89 -4.52 -5.39
N PRO A 297 -9.18 -3.33 -4.85
CA PRO A 297 -9.34 -2.13 -5.65
C PRO A 297 -8.03 -1.67 -6.29
N ASP A 298 -8.13 -0.95 -7.41
CA ASP A 298 -6.99 -0.25 -8.01
C ASP A 298 -6.49 0.84 -7.03
N PRO A 299 -5.19 0.88 -6.69
CA PRO A 299 -4.61 1.93 -5.85
C PRO A 299 -4.93 3.37 -6.30
N PHE A 300 -5.09 3.64 -7.59
CA PHE A 300 -5.49 4.96 -8.09
C PHE A 300 -6.96 5.28 -7.78
N GLY A 301 -7.81 4.26 -7.65
CA GLY A 301 -9.21 4.40 -7.25
C GLY A 301 -9.38 4.68 -5.76
N VAL A 302 -8.39 4.34 -4.92
CA VAL A 302 -8.45 4.50 -3.47
C VAL A 302 -7.82 5.84 -3.06
N PRO A 303 -8.59 6.84 -2.56
CA PRO A 303 -8.07 8.19 -2.33
C PRO A 303 -6.87 8.26 -1.37
N HIS A 304 -6.81 7.38 -0.37
CA HIS A 304 -5.70 7.34 0.59
C HIS A 304 -4.46 6.59 0.07
N LEU A 305 -4.57 5.85 -1.03
CA LEU A 305 -3.45 5.17 -1.70
C LEU A 305 -2.99 5.87 -2.97
N ARG A 306 -3.88 6.62 -3.64
CA ARG A 306 -3.57 7.35 -4.88
C ARG A 306 -2.29 8.18 -4.78
N PRO A 307 -2.03 8.98 -3.74
CA PRO A 307 -0.79 9.77 -3.66
C PRO A 307 0.48 8.91 -3.58
N PHE A 308 0.40 7.72 -3.00
CA PHE A 308 1.51 6.75 -3.01
C PHE A 308 1.72 6.16 -4.41
N ALA A 309 0.63 5.81 -5.10
CA ALA A 309 0.68 5.29 -6.47
C ALA A 309 1.26 6.31 -7.47
N GLU A 310 0.84 7.58 -7.38
CA GLU A 310 1.37 8.69 -8.18
C GLU A 310 2.86 8.92 -7.86
N SER A 311 3.23 8.93 -6.57
CA SER A 311 4.64 9.03 -6.15
C SER A 311 5.50 7.89 -6.70
N LEU A 312 4.97 6.66 -6.76
CA LEU A 312 5.68 5.53 -7.34
C LEU A 312 5.89 5.71 -8.85
N GLN A 313 4.89 6.20 -9.59
CA GLN A 313 5.05 6.47 -11.02
C GLN A 313 6.19 7.47 -11.28
N ILE A 314 6.24 8.56 -10.49
CA ILE A 314 7.33 9.55 -10.57
C ILE A 314 8.68 8.89 -10.33
N VAL A 315 8.80 8.05 -9.30
CA VAL A 315 10.06 7.35 -8.97
C VAL A 315 10.45 6.36 -10.06
N ARG A 316 9.49 5.66 -10.68
CA ARG A 316 9.74 4.70 -11.77
C ARG A 316 10.21 5.35 -13.07
N THR A 317 9.81 6.59 -13.35
CA THR A 317 10.26 7.34 -14.54
C THR A 317 11.53 8.16 -14.26
N ASP A 318 12.34 7.75 -13.29
CA ASP A 318 13.55 8.46 -12.85
C ASP A 318 13.32 9.92 -12.42
N GLY A 319 12.08 10.25 -12.05
CA GLY A 319 11.71 11.51 -11.45
C GLY A 319 12.03 11.55 -9.95
N GLY A 320 11.44 12.53 -9.28
CA GLY A 320 11.62 12.73 -7.85
C GLY A 320 13.01 13.26 -7.48
N THR A 321 13.29 13.30 -6.17
CA THR A 321 14.56 13.76 -5.63
C THR A 321 15.49 12.56 -5.40
N PRO A 322 16.67 12.51 -6.04
CA PRO A 322 17.63 11.45 -5.82
C PRO A 322 18.34 11.62 -4.47
N HIS A 323 18.57 10.51 -3.79
CA HIS A 323 19.43 10.42 -2.61
C HIS A 323 20.79 9.85 -3.02
N THR A 324 21.83 10.67 -2.93
CA THR A 324 23.19 10.28 -3.32
C THR A 324 24.18 10.39 -2.17
N ARG A 325 25.28 9.64 -2.28
CA ARG A 325 26.43 9.62 -1.36
C ARG A 325 27.72 9.94 -2.11
N LYS A 326 28.72 10.43 -1.39
CA LYS A 326 30.06 10.75 -1.93
C LYS A 326 30.88 9.51 -2.29
N SER A 327 30.63 8.40 -1.59
CA SER A 327 31.30 7.10 -1.75
C SER A 327 30.29 6.02 -2.14
N ALA A 328 30.75 4.92 -2.74
CA ALA A 328 29.89 3.79 -3.08
C ALA A 328 29.11 3.22 -1.86
N PRO A 329 27.86 2.76 -2.02
CA PRO A 329 27.03 3.03 -3.19
C PRO A 329 26.72 4.53 -3.31
N ARG A 330 26.91 5.10 -4.51
CA ARG A 330 26.77 6.54 -4.77
C ARG A 330 25.32 6.93 -5.01
N ASP A 331 24.57 6.11 -5.73
CA ASP A 331 23.14 6.28 -5.90
C ASP A 331 22.40 5.35 -4.92
N VAL A 332 21.66 5.92 -3.98
CA VAL A 332 21.03 5.15 -2.89
C VAL A 332 19.54 4.95 -3.11
N GLY A 333 18.88 5.86 -3.81
CA GLY A 333 17.44 5.75 -4.02
C GLY A 333 16.81 7.04 -4.47
N ARG A 334 15.51 6.97 -4.76
CA ARG A 334 14.72 8.11 -5.20
C ARG A 334 13.50 8.29 -4.30
N PHE A 335 13.15 9.56 -4.10
CA PHE A 335 12.03 9.97 -3.26
C PHE A 335 11.06 10.87 -4.02
N ALA A 336 9.76 10.59 -3.91
CA ALA A 336 8.70 11.46 -4.39
C ALA A 336 7.56 11.53 -3.37
N THR A 337 6.76 12.59 -3.43
CA THR A 337 5.57 12.80 -2.58
C THR A 337 4.51 13.55 -3.34
N GLU A 338 3.27 13.05 -3.27
CA GLU A 338 2.09 13.69 -3.85
C GLU A 338 1.04 13.99 -2.78
N ILE A 339 0.19 14.98 -3.09
CA ILE A 339 -0.85 15.48 -2.17
C ILE A 339 -2.17 14.76 -2.48
N GLY A 340 -2.86 14.33 -1.44
CA GLY A 340 -4.20 13.72 -1.53
C GLY A 340 -5.22 14.43 -0.65
N ALA A 341 -6.45 13.95 -0.67
CA ALA A 341 -7.49 14.40 0.24
C ALA A 341 -7.35 13.72 1.61
N ALA A 342 -7.43 14.51 2.69
CA ALA A 342 -7.41 13.96 4.06
C ALA A 342 -8.65 13.12 4.36
N GLU A 343 -9.82 13.64 4.01
CA GLU A 343 -11.10 12.93 4.14
C GLU A 343 -11.42 12.19 2.84
N ALA A 344 -11.78 10.92 2.98
CA ALA A 344 -12.16 10.07 1.87
C ALA A 344 -13.16 9.01 2.33
N HIS A 345 -14.05 8.61 1.42
CA HIS A 345 -14.82 7.39 1.63
C HIS A 345 -13.88 6.20 1.73
N SER A 346 -14.17 5.31 2.66
CA SER A 346 -13.40 4.09 2.88
C SER A 346 -14.31 2.87 2.94
N SER A 347 -13.70 1.69 2.91
CA SER A 347 -14.36 0.40 2.97
C SER A 347 -13.56 -0.56 3.87
N PRO A 348 -14.15 -1.67 4.33
CA PRO A 348 -13.42 -2.67 5.11
C PRO A 348 -12.16 -3.20 4.40
N VAL A 349 -12.22 -3.37 3.08
CA VAL A 349 -11.06 -3.78 2.24
C VAL A 349 -9.96 -2.71 2.28
N VAL A 350 -10.29 -1.43 2.44
CA VAL A 350 -9.28 -0.38 2.58
C VAL A 350 -8.78 -0.30 4.03
N ASP A 351 -9.62 -0.41 5.05
CA ASP A 351 -9.21 -0.03 6.41
C ASP A 351 -8.66 -1.18 7.26
N ARG A 352 -9.11 -2.42 7.08
CA ARG A 352 -8.88 -3.53 8.03
C ARG A 352 -7.41 -3.80 8.34
N ALA A 353 -6.54 -3.75 7.34
CA ALA A 353 -5.10 -3.99 7.50
C ALA A 353 -4.27 -2.73 7.22
N ARG A 354 -4.90 -1.54 7.32
CA ARG A 354 -4.20 -0.27 7.16
C ARG A 354 -3.14 -0.11 8.25
N PRO A 355 -1.89 0.24 7.91
CA PRO A 355 -0.78 0.25 8.87
C PRO A 355 -0.71 1.53 9.73
N PHE A 356 -1.66 2.45 9.58
CA PHE A 356 -1.70 3.72 10.31
C PHE A 356 -3.13 4.24 10.47
N VAL A 357 -3.35 5.09 11.46
CA VAL A 357 -4.66 5.70 11.76
C VAL A 357 -4.74 7.10 11.16
N GLY A 358 -5.92 7.50 10.68
CA GLY A 358 -6.17 8.85 10.17
C GLY A 358 -5.62 9.11 8.77
N ALA A 359 -5.59 10.38 8.36
CA ALA A 359 -5.17 10.79 7.03
C ALA A 359 -3.70 10.43 6.74
N PRO A 360 -3.34 10.00 5.52
CA PRO A 360 -1.95 9.68 5.19
C PRO A 360 -1.00 10.88 5.38
N HIS A 361 0.13 10.64 6.06
CA HIS A 361 1.26 11.57 6.13
C HIS A 361 2.59 10.76 6.10
N HIS A 362 2.61 9.72 5.29
CA HIS A 362 3.63 8.67 5.33
C HIS A 362 4.39 8.54 4.01
N VAL A 363 5.54 7.87 4.09
CA VAL A 363 6.35 7.47 2.94
C VAL A 363 6.44 5.95 2.93
N ALA A 364 5.91 5.30 1.91
CA ALA A 364 6.12 3.88 1.67
C ALA A 364 7.58 3.66 1.29
N ARG A 365 8.36 3.02 2.17
CA ARG A 365 9.75 2.66 1.90
C ARG A 365 9.77 1.28 1.25
N MET A 366 10.53 1.11 0.18
CA MET A 366 10.61 -0.16 -0.53
C MET A 366 11.98 -0.38 -1.19
N ARG A 367 12.30 -1.65 -1.36
CA ARG A 367 13.46 -2.11 -2.11
C ARG A 367 13.25 -2.03 -3.62
N LEU A 368 14.27 -2.41 -4.39
CA LEU A 368 14.20 -2.52 -5.85
C LEU A 368 13.08 -3.47 -6.29
N ALA A 369 12.82 -4.49 -5.47
CA ALA A 369 11.76 -5.47 -5.64
C ALA A 369 10.34 -4.88 -5.53
N GLU A 370 10.17 -3.63 -5.07
CA GLU A 370 8.87 -2.93 -4.98
C GLU A 370 7.82 -3.72 -4.18
N LEU A 371 8.23 -4.24 -3.02
CA LEU A 371 7.34 -4.66 -1.95
C LEU A 371 7.45 -3.61 -0.86
N VAL A 372 6.32 -3.16 -0.29
CA VAL A 372 6.35 -2.14 0.76
C VAL A 372 6.99 -2.74 2.00
N VAL A 373 8.07 -2.14 2.49
CA VAL A 373 8.70 -2.55 3.75
C VAL A 373 7.85 -2.02 4.88
N ASP A 374 7.66 -0.69 4.93
CA ASP A 374 6.82 -0.02 5.91
C ASP A 374 6.31 1.34 5.40
N TYR A 375 5.56 2.03 6.26
CA TYR A 375 5.07 3.38 6.05
C TYR A 375 5.72 4.34 7.05
N PHE A 376 6.81 4.97 6.63
CA PHE A 376 7.57 5.89 7.47
C PHE A 376 6.81 7.20 7.72
N PRO A 377 6.47 7.55 8.96
CA PRO A 377 5.67 8.74 9.26
C PRO A 377 6.47 10.04 9.11
N GLY A 378 5.85 11.05 8.51
CA GLY A 378 6.29 12.44 8.56
C GLY A 378 5.29 13.35 9.31
N PRO A 379 5.52 14.67 9.31
CA PRO A 379 4.57 15.62 9.89
C PRO A 379 3.25 15.63 9.12
N GLU A 380 2.12 15.85 9.80
CA GLU A 380 0.84 16.05 9.14
C GLU A 380 0.88 17.23 8.15
N HIS A 381 0.00 17.18 7.15
CA HIS A 381 -0.12 18.30 6.22
C HIS A 381 -0.62 19.55 6.97
N PRO A 382 -0.04 20.75 6.74
CA PRO A 382 -0.43 21.98 7.44
C PRO A 382 -1.89 22.41 7.21
N ASP A 383 -2.46 22.06 6.07
CA ASP A 383 -3.88 22.24 5.78
C ASP A 383 -4.61 20.91 6.03
N PRO A 384 -5.57 20.85 6.97
CA PRO A 384 -6.23 19.61 7.40
C PRO A 384 -7.12 18.98 6.33
N PHE A 385 -7.41 19.68 5.23
CA PHE A 385 -8.15 19.13 4.09
C PHE A 385 -7.28 18.22 3.21
N PHE A 386 -5.98 18.21 3.44
CA PHE A 386 -5.02 17.49 2.63
C PHE A 386 -4.25 16.45 3.43
N SER A 387 -3.85 15.41 2.73
CA SER A 387 -2.93 14.38 3.15
C SER A 387 -1.78 14.33 2.16
N TYR A 388 -0.79 13.48 2.41
CA TYR A 388 0.17 13.11 1.38
C TYR A 388 0.58 11.64 1.51
N GLY A 389 1.00 11.09 0.38
CA GLY A 389 1.66 9.79 0.30
C GLY A 389 2.97 9.97 -0.43
N GLY A 390 4.04 9.40 0.10
CA GLY A 390 5.35 9.41 -0.55
C GLY A 390 5.88 8.01 -0.81
N VAL A 391 6.87 7.93 -1.69
CA VAL A 391 7.60 6.70 -1.97
C VAL A 391 9.08 6.98 -1.85
N PHE A 392 9.80 6.10 -1.17
CA PHE A 392 11.25 5.97 -1.29
C PHE A 392 11.57 4.58 -1.81
N ARG A 393 12.28 4.51 -2.94
CA ARG A 393 12.72 3.25 -3.57
C ARG A 393 14.24 3.19 -3.63
N SER A 394 14.83 2.09 -3.17
CA SER A 394 16.26 1.83 -3.34
C SER A 394 16.66 1.63 -4.81
N THR A 395 17.94 1.84 -5.09
CA THR A 395 18.53 1.58 -6.41
C THR A 395 19.19 0.20 -6.46
N VAL A 396 19.56 -0.24 -7.66
CA VAL A 396 20.34 -1.47 -7.86
C VAL A 396 21.64 -1.44 -7.06
N GLU A 397 22.32 -0.29 -6.99
CA GLU A 397 23.61 -0.14 -6.30
C GLU A 397 23.50 -0.32 -4.78
N SER A 398 22.33 -0.04 -4.20
CA SER A 398 22.13 0.01 -2.74
C SER A 398 21.21 -1.06 -2.18
N ASP A 399 20.52 -1.82 -3.04
CA ASP A 399 19.48 -2.76 -2.63
C ASP A 399 19.95 -3.80 -1.61
N GLU A 400 21.18 -4.32 -1.76
CA GLU A 400 21.76 -5.30 -0.83
C GLU A 400 21.91 -4.76 0.60
N HIS A 401 22.16 -3.45 0.77
CA HIS A 401 22.31 -2.83 2.08
C HIS A 401 20.97 -2.68 2.79
N PHE A 402 19.91 -2.41 2.04
CA PHE A 402 18.54 -2.39 2.56
C PHE A 402 18.05 -3.81 2.85
N ALA A 403 18.36 -4.78 1.98
CA ALA A 403 18.08 -6.19 2.21
C ALA A 403 18.69 -6.71 3.52
N ALA A 404 19.94 -6.32 3.82
CA ALA A 404 20.62 -6.69 5.05
C ALA A 404 20.01 -6.06 6.31
N ALA A 405 19.21 -5.00 6.16
CA ALA A 405 18.54 -4.31 7.26
C ALA A 405 17.14 -4.88 7.56
N GLU A 406 16.60 -5.72 6.67
CA GLU A 406 15.26 -6.26 6.83
C GLU A 406 15.26 -7.42 7.83
N PRO A 407 14.37 -7.41 8.84
CA PRO A 407 14.13 -8.59 9.64
C PRO A 407 13.40 -9.64 8.79
N PRO A 408 13.29 -10.90 9.27
CA PRO A 408 12.63 -11.96 8.49
C PRO A 408 11.13 -11.79 8.23
N THR A 409 10.47 -10.80 8.83
CA THR A 409 9.09 -10.35 8.54
C THR A 409 9.02 -9.31 7.42
N HIS A 410 10.19 -8.84 6.96
CA HIS A 410 10.36 -7.83 5.92
C HIS A 410 9.67 -6.49 6.19
N ASP A 411 9.37 -6.14 7.45
CA ASP A 411 8.45 -5.05 7.85
C ASP A 411 9.12 -3.78 8.39
N ASP A 412 10.46 -3.72 8.44
CA ASP A 412 11.21 -2.50 8.78
C ASP A 412 12.63 -2.58 8.20
N TRP A 413 13.33 -1.45 8.17
CA TRP A 413 14.78 -1.38 8.01
C TRP A 413 15.44 -1.09 9.35
N VAL A 414 15.88 -2.16 10.00
CA VAL A 414 16.47 -2.14 11.34
C VAL A 414 17.95 -1.80 11.26
N GLU A 415 18.35 -0.69 11.88
CA GLU A 415 19.76 -0.28 11.94
C GLU A 415 20.59 -1.09 12.94
N ALA A 416 19.92 -1.68 13.94
CA ALA A 416 20.57 -2.48 14.97
C ALA A 416 21.18 -3.75 14.37
N GLY A 417 22.47 -3.99 14.61
CA GLY A 417 23.21 -5.13 14.06
C GLY A 417 23.99 -4.81 12.78
N LEU A 418 23.66 -3.74 12.06
CA LEU A 418 24.40 -3.32 10.87
C LEU A 418 25.75 -2.68 11.23
N ARG A 419 26.75 -2.86 10.35
CA ARG A 419 28.09 -2.26 10.46
C ARG A 419 28.52 -1.62 9.15
N GLY A 420 29.51 -0.72 9.22
CA GLY A 420 30.17 -0.13 8.05
C GLY A 420 29.20 0.56 7.08
N THR A 421 29.34 0.24 5.80
CA THR A 421 28.59 0.86 4.69
C THR A 421 27.09 0.65 4.84
N SER A 422 26.61 -0.56 5.14
CA SER A 422 25.18 -0.86 5.22
C SER A 422 24.46 0.01 6.25
N ARG A 423 25.05 0.16 7.45
CA ARG A 423 24.50 1.06 8.48
C ARG A 423 24.42 2.51 7.99
N GLY A 424 25.49 2.99 7.36
CA GLY A 424 25.55 4.35 6.83
C GLY A 424 24.54 4.60 5.70
N VAL A 425 24.30 3.63 4.82
CA VAL A 425 23.32 3.73 3.72
C VAL A 425 21.90 3.87 4.30
N VAL A 426 21.50 2.95 5.17
CA VAL A 426 20.14 2.90 5.73
C VAL A 426 19.86 4.13 6.60
N GLN A 427 20.79 4.48 7.49
CA GLN A 427 20.62 5.63 8.39
C GLN A 427 20.55 6.96 7.62
N ASN A 428 21.38 7.13 6.58
CA ASN A 428 21.35 8.37 5.78
C ASN A 428 20.09 8.48 4.93
N ALA A 429 19.57 7.38 4.39
CA ALA A 429 18.30 7.36 3.68
C ALA A 429 17.14 7.80 4.59
N ARG A 430 17.06 7.27 5.83
CA ARG A 430 16.09 7.71 6.85
C ARG A 430 16.18 9.22 7.12
N HIS A 431 17.39 9.74 7.34
CA HIS A 431 17.60 11.17 7.57
C HIS A 431 17.25 12.04 6.36
N PHE A 432 17.53 11.55 5.15
CA PHE A 432 17.17 12.22 3.91
C PHE A 432 15.65 12.34 3.76
N ILE A 433 14.90 11.24 3.91
CA ILE A 433 13.44 11.23 3.85
C ILE A 433 12.85 12.20 4.86
N LYS A 434 13.28 12.10 6.14
CA LYS A 434 12.78 12.98 7.20
C LYS A 434 13.00 14.46 6.88
N ARG A 435 14.18 14.81 6.36
CA ARG A 435 14.51 16.20 6.00
C ARG A 435 13.66 16.70 4.84
N ALA A 436 13.50 15.88 3.80
CA ALA A 436 12.68 16.23 2.64
C ALA A 436 11.21 16.48 3.04
N LEU A 437 10.65 15.66 3.96
CA LEU A 437 9.31 15.85 4.49
C LEU A 437 9.19 17.12 5.36
N GLU A 438 10.15 17.39 6.24
CA GLU A 438 10.18 18.59 7.10
C GLU A 438 10.32 19.87 6.27
N GLU A 439 11.12 19.86 5.21
CA GLU A 439 11.26 20.99 4.29
C GLU A 439 9.95 21.26 3.53
N LYS A 440 9.25 20.21 3.08
CA LYS A 440 8.02 20.33 2.31
C LYS A 440 6.79 20.65 3.17
N PHE A 441 6.66 20.05 4.35
CA PHE A 441 5.44 20.11 5.17
C PHE A 441 5.67 20.70 6.58
N GLY A 442 6.88 20.69 7.12
CA GLY A 442 7.18 21.13 8.49
C GLY A 442 7.24 22.66 8.70
N VAL A 443 7.60 23.44 7.67
CA VAL A 443 7.80 24.90 7.80
C VAL A 443 6.48 25.67 7.98
N ALA A 444 5.40 25.23 7.31
CA ALA A 444 4.09 25.87 7.40
C ALA A 444 3.32 25.48 8.68
N ALA A 445 3.50 24.26 9.21
CA ALA A 445 2.94 23.85 10.49
C ALA A 445 3.46 24.72 11.66
N ARG A 446 4.75 25.11 11.63
CA ARG A 446 5.35 26.02 12.62
C ARG A 446 4.88 27.47 12.48
N ALA A 447 4.46 27.90 11.29
CA ALA A 447 3.91 29.25 11.05
C ALA A 447 2.44 29.36 11.50
N GLN A 448 1.64 28.29 11.35
CA GLN A 448 0.27 28.24 11.89
C GLN A 448 0.25 28.31 13.42
N GLY A 449 1.20 27.66 14.10
CA GLY A 449 1.38 27.75 15.56
C GLY A 449 1.78 29.14 16.07
N ARG A 450 2.14 30.10 15.19
CA ARG A 450 2.52 31.48 15.54
C ARG A 450 1.52 32.56 15.07
N GLY A 451 0.28 32.18 14.75
CA GLY A 451 -0.82 33.15 14.62
C GLY A 451 -0.97 33.82 13.25
N ALA A 452 -0.59 33.15 12.16
CA ALA A 452 -0.83 33.63 10.79
C ALA A 452 -1.53 32.57 9.93
N ALA A 453 -2.64 32.01 10.41
CA ALA A 453 -3.45 31.04 9.67
C ALA A 453 -4.65 31.74 9.02
N GLY A 454 -4.68 31.84 7.69
CA GLY A 454 -5.88 32.31 6.98
C GLY A 454 -5.72 32.50 5.47
N LEU A 455 -4.55 32.93 5.00
CA LEU A 455 -4.36 33.26 3.58
C LEU A 455 -3.67 32.14 2.76
N GLY A 456 -2.76 31.37 3.36
CA GLY A 456 -2.07 30.26 2.68
C GLY A 456 -2.99 29.08 2.34
N VAL A 457 -3.98 28.81 3.21
CA VAL A 457 -5.00 27.77 3.01
C VAL A 457 -5.92 28.11 1.83
N VAL A 458 -6.19 29.39 1.59
CA VAL A 458 -7.02 29.86 0.46
C VAL A 458 -6.26 29.80 -0.86
N ALA A 459 -4.96 30.12 -0.87
CA ALA A 459 -4.11 30.00 -2.06
C ALA A 459 -3.94 28.53 -2.50
N ALA A 460 -3.77 27.61 -1.56
CA ALA A 460 -3.70 26.18 -1.84
C ALA A 460 -5.05 25.59 -2.31
N ARG A 461 -6.18 26.24 -2.01
CA ARG A 461 -7.51 25.87 -2.55
C ARG A 461 -7.75 26.36 -3.97
N LEU A 462 -7.15 27.49 -4.35
CA LEU A 462 -7.26 28.05 -5.70
C LEU A 462 -6.35 27.33 -6.72
N ALA A 463 -5.18 26.83 -6.30
CA ALA A 463 -4.30 26.03 -7.16
C ALA A 463 -4.89 24.65 -7.55
N ARG A 464 -5.97 24.20 -6.89
CA ARG A 464 -6.63 22.90 -7.10
C ARG A 464 -7.65 22.86 -8.25
N LEU A 465 -7.88 23.96 -8.96
CA LEU A 465 -8.90 24.03 -10.04
C LEU A 465 -8.32 24.14 -11.45
N ALA A 466 -7.00 24.02 -11.62
CA ALA A 466 -6.35 23.92 -12.93
C ALA A 466 -5.90 22.47 -13.22
N PRO A 467 -6.32 21.85 -14.34
CA PRO A 467 -5.72 20.61 -14.79
C PRO A 467 -4.41 20.90 -15.52
N GLY A 468 -3.30 20.36 -14.98
CA GLY A 468 -2.04 20.20 -15.69
C GLY A 468 -0.91 21.14 -15.28
N ILE A 469 0.27 20.53 -15.24
CA ILE A 469 1.63 21.09 -15.23
C ILE A 469 2.34 21.13 -13.85
N SER A 470 3.40 20.32 -13.80
CA SER A 470 4.43 20.20 -12.78
C SER A 470 5.13 21.53 -12.46
N ALA A 471 5.33 21.83 -11.18
CA ALA A 471 6.16 22.95 -10.73
C ALA A 471 7.56 22.46 -10.32
N GLY A 472 8.56 22.78 -11.14
CA GLY A 472 9.98 22.77 -10.77
C GLY A 472 10.32 23.99 -9.91
N GLY A 473 11.02 23.75 -8.81
CA GLY A 473 11.35 24.79 -7.84
C GLY A 473 12.41 25.79 -8.30
N ALA A 474 12.31 27.02 -7.80
CA ALA A 474 13.43 27.95 -7.71
C ALA A 474 13.29 28.82 -6.44
N THR A 475 14.19 28.60 -5.50
CA THR A 475 14.53 29.51 -4.40
C THR A 475 14.96 30.88 -4.92
N ARG A 476 14.60 31.98 -4.23
CA ARG A 476 15.57 33.04 -3.84
C ARG A 476 15.00 34.18 -2.96
N THR A 477 15.78 34.42 -1.90
CA THR A 477 16.17 35.70 -1.26
C THR A 477 15.15 36.64 -0.62
N LEU A 478 15.28 36.67 0.70
CA LEU A 478 14.92 37.70 1.68
C LEU A 478 15.17 39.14 1.19
N SER A 479 14.20 40.02 1.47
CA SER A 479 14.45 41.44 1.73
C SER A 479 13.53 41.91 2.86
N HIS A 480 14.13 42.55 3.87
CA HIS A 480 13.48 43.12 5.05
C HIS A 480 12.44 44.21 4.71
N PRO A 481 11.35 44.35 5.49
CA PRO A 481 10.63 45.62 5.59
C PRO A 481 11.06 46.40 6.84
N VAL A 482 11.46 47.65 6.58
CA VAL A 482 11.68 48.73 7.54
C VAL A 482 10.34 49.15 8.16
N GLY A 483 10.36 49.44 9.46
CA GLY A 483 9.19 49.78 10.26
C GLY A 483 8.59 51.16 9.96
N GLY A 484 7.27 51.24 10.09
CA GLY A 484 6.52 52.49 10.14
C GLY A 484 5.43 52.41 11.20
N ARG A 485 5.62 53.13 12.32
CA ARG A 485 4.61 53.36 13.37
C ARG A 485 3.45 54.19 12.80
N GLY A 486 2.24 53.66 12.86
CA GLY A 486 1.00 54.37 12.51
C GLY A 486 -0.10 54.15 13.55
N ARG A 487 -0.55 55.24 14.16
CA ARG A 487 -1.58 55.37 15.21
C ARG A 487 -2.90 54.64 14.90
N ARG A 488 -3.39 53.86 15.87
CA ARG A 488 -4.79 53.38 15.92
C ARG A 488 -5.74 54.57 16.11
N ARG A 489 -6.70 54.73 15.20
CA ARG A 489 -7.96 55.46 15.41
C ARG A 489 -9.08 54.42 15.43
N GLU A 490 -9.83 54.36 16.54
CA GLU A 490 -11.12 53.70 16.60
C GLU A 490 -12.11 54.47 15.73
N GLY A 491 -12.76 53.77 14.80
CA GLY A 491 -13.77 54.30 13.88
C GLY A 491 -14.87 53.26 13.66
N ALA A 492 -16.10 53.76 13.52
CA ALA A 492 -17.36 53.00 13.43
C ALA A 492 -17.32 51.78 12.50
N LYS A 493 -18.07 50.72 12.87
CA LYS A 493 -18.21 49.47 12.10
C LYS A 493 -18.73 49.75 10.68
N SER A 494 -17.81 49.87 9.72
CA SER A 494 -18.15 49.87 8.28
C SER A 494 -18.80 48.53 7.93
N ARG A 495 -20.06 48.56 7.46
CA ARG A 495 -20.77 47.38 6.95
C ARG A 495 -20.26 47.09 5.54
N THR A 496 -19.23 46.26 5.42
CA THR A 496 -18.63 45.87 4.14
C THR A 496 -19.40 44.70 3.51
N ALA A 497 -19.39 44.63 2.18
CA ALA A 497 -19.85 43.44 1.46
C ALA A 497 -19.04 42.20 1.88
N ARG A 498 -19.68 41.03 1.87
CA ARG A 498 -19.05 39.75 2.19
C ARG A 498 -19.11 38.84 0.99
N ILE A 499 -18.01 38.16 0.69
CA ILE A 499 -18.02 37.06 -0.28
C ILE A 499 -18.59 35.83 0.41
N LEU A 500 -19.66 35.27 -0.15
CA LEU A 500 -20.31 34.06 0.33
C LEU A 500 -19.76 32.80 -0.38
N GLU A 501 -19.43 32.91 -1.66
CA GLU A 501 -19.00 31.79 -2.51
C GLU A 501 -18.11 32.30 -3.66
N GLY A 502 -17.17 31.49 -4.13
CA GLY A 502 -16.21 31.87 -5.19
C GLY A 502 -15.02 32.72 -4.71
N PRO A 503 -14.13 33.18 -5.62
CA PRO A 503 -14.25 33.10 -7.07
C PRO A 503 -14.12 31.66 -7.58
N ALA A 504 -15.04 31.25 -8.46
CA ALA A 504 -15.03 29.95 -9.12
C ALA A 504 -15.22 30.12 -10.64
N LEU A 505 -14.59 29.24 -11.42
CA LEU A 505 -14.72 29.23 -12.87
C LEU A 505 -16.00 28.49 -13.27
N TYR A 506 -16.87 29.15 -14.02
CA TYR A 506 -18.06 28.56 -14.63
C TYR A 506 -17.97 28.70 -16.14
N VAL A 507 -18.31 27.63 -16.85
CA VAL A 507 -18.36 27.62 -18.32
C VAL A 507 -19.81 27.67 -18.75
N PHE A 508 -20.20 28.73 -19.45
CA PHE A 508 -21.53 28.88 -20.05
C PHE A 508 -21.38 28.86 -21.58
N GLY A 509 -21.86 27.79 -22.22
CA GLY A 509 -21.52 27.51 -23.62
C GLY A 509 -20.02 27.23 -23.77
N ASP A 510 -19.35 27.89 -24.70
CA ASP A 510 -17.88 27.79 -24.91
C ASP A 510 -17.08 28.91 -24.23
N HIS A 511 -17.72 29.71 -23.36
CA HIS A 511 -17.07 30.88 -22.75
C HIS A 511 -16.91 30.70 -21.23
N PRO A 512 -15.67 30.77 -20.70
CA PRO A 512 -15.41 30.71 -19.27
C PRO A 512 -15.61 32.07 -18.58
N PHE A 513 -16.21 32.04 -17.39
CA PHE A 513 -16.47 33.20 -16.54
C PHE A 513 -16.01 32.94 -15.11
N VAL A 514 -15.49 33.97 -14.45
CA VAL A 514 -15.21 33.93 -13.02
C VAL A 514 -16.43 34.47 -12.29
N VAL A 515 -17.05 33.61 -11.47
CA VAL A 515 -18.30 33.92 -10.77
C VAL A 515 -18.06 33.95 -9.27
N THR A 516 -18.55 35.00 -8.61
CA THR A 516 -18.44 35.19 -7.16
C THR A 516 -19.82 35.52 -6.58
N ARG A 517 -20.26 34.82 -5.53
CA ARG A 517 -21.46 35.16 -4.77
C ARG A 517 -21.11 36.10 -3.65
N ILE A 518 -21.85 37.19 -3.52
CA ILE A 518 -21.63 38.16 -2.46
C ILE A 518 -22.93 38.52 -1.76
N LEU A 519 -22.79 38.91 -0.49
CA LEU A 519 -23.83 39.54 0.33
C LEU A 519 -23.52 41.04 0.43
N ILE A 520 -24.46 41.86 -0.04
CA ILE A 520 -24.45 43.30 0.18
C ILE A 520 -25.37 43.61 1.38
N PRO A 521 -24.86 44.24 2.44
CA PRO A 521 -25.68 44.60 3.59
C PRO A 521 -26.72 45.65 3.21
N GLY A 522 -27.94 45.45 3.70
CA GLY A 522 -29.05 46.39 3.53
C GLY A 522 -28.84 47.71 4.27
N GLY A 523 -29.54 48.75 3.82
CA GLY A 523 -29.41 50.11 4.33
C GLY A 523 -30.73 50.87 4.36
N THR A 524 -30.73 52.04 5.02
CA THR A 524 -31.88 52.95 5.10
C THR A 524 -31.92 53.98 3.96
N SER A 525 -30.89 54.00 3.11
CA SER A 525 -30.76 54.88 1.94
C SER A 525 -30.18 54.10 0.76
N GLU A 526 -30.30 54.64 -0.44
CA GLU A 526 -29.62 54.11 -1.62
C GLU A 526 -28.09 54.08 -1.44
N SER A 527 -27.46 53.07 -2.03
CA SER A 527 -26.01 52.92 -2.01
C SER A 527 -25.48 52.32 -3.31
N VAL A 528 -24.37 52.86 -3.81
CA VAL A 528 -23.67 52.33 -4.99
C VAL A 528 -22.52 51.44 -4.55
N TRP A 529 -22.40 50.27 -5.18
CA TRP A 529 -21.36 49.28 -4.93
C TRP A 529 -20.59 48.99 -6.21
N LEU A 530 -19.27 48.91 -6.09
CA LEU A 530 -18.34 48.70 -7.18
C LEU A 530 -17.64 47.37 -6.99
N ALA A 531 -17.62 46.54 -8.03
CA ALA A 531 -16.79 45.35 -8.13
C ALA A 531 -15.52 45.68 -8.94
N GLU A 532 -14.38 45.28 -8.42
CA GLU A 532 -13.08 45.46 -9.03
C GLU A 532 -12.39 44.11 -9.12
N THR A 533 -11.77 43.87 -10.27
CA THR A 533 -11.01 42.67 -10.57
C THR A 533 -9.52 42.95 -10.47
N SER A 534 -8.75 41.99 -9.96
CA SER A 534 -7.29 42.05 -9.95
C SER A 534 -6.69 40.69 -10.29
N VAL A 535 -5.56 40.67 -11.00
CA VAL A 535 -4.81 39.45 -11.32
C VAL A 535 -3.75 39.20 -10.24
N VAL A 536 -3.59 37.94 -9.84
CA VAL A 536 -2.46 37.48 -9.03
C VAL A 536 -1.64 36.50 -9.87
N LEU A 537 -0.39 36.88 -10.14
CA LEU A 537 0.58 36.05 -10.87
C LEU A 537 1.34 35.11 -9.92
N ASP A 538 1.88 34.05 -10.50
CA ASP A 538 2.66 33.02 -9.80
C ASP A 538 3.88 33.65 -9.10
N GLY A 539 3.87 33.66 -7.76
CA GLY A 539 4.83 34.40 -6.93
C GLY A 539 4.24 35.44 -5.98
N GLY A 540 2.92 35.69 -6.03
CA GLY A 540 2.21 36.50 -5.03
C GLY A 540 2.35 38.02 -5.19
N GLY A 541 2.90 38.48 -6.31
CA GLY A 541 2.91 39.90 -6.68
C GLY A 541 1.50 40.40 -7.02
N ARG A 542 1.14 41.58 -6.51
CA ARG A 542 -0.06 42.32 -6.95
C ARG A 542 0.34 43.20 -8.13
N GLU A 543 -0.12 42.88 -9.32
CA GLU A 543 -0.05 43.82 -10.45
C GLU A 543 -1.39 44.55 -10.60
N SER A 544 -1.32 45.88 -10.60
CA SER A 544 -2.46 46.74 -10.90
C SER A 544 -2.23 47.60 -12.14
N ALA A 545 -1.22 47.32 -12.97
CA ALA A 545 -0.91 48.12 -14.15
C ALA A 545 -0.25 47.30 -15.27
N ALA A 546 -0.67 47.61 -16.50
CA ALA A 546 -0.44 46.91 -17.74
C ALA A 546 1.05 46.77 -18.13
N PHE A 547 1.52 45.52 -18.23
CA PHE A 547 2.49 45.16 -19.24
C PHE A 547 1.80 45.15 -20.61
N ALA A 548 2.48 45.66 -21.64
CA ALA A 548 1.94 45.71 -23.00
C ALA A 548 1.63 44.28 -23.49
N GLY A 549 0.34 43.93 -23.53
CA GLY A 549 -0.16 42.63 -24.01
C GLY A 549 -0.93 41.79 -22.98
N ALA A 550 -0.94 42.15 -21.69
CA ALA A 550 -1.66 41.39 -20.67
C ALA A 550 -3.18 41.68 -20.69
N GLN A 551 -4.02 40.64 -20.81
CA GLN A 551 -5.47 40.78 -20.71
C GLN A 551 -5.86 41.18 -19.27
N THR A 552 -6.61 42.27 -19.12
CA THR A 552 -7.12 42.71 -17.81
C THR A 552 -8.53 42.14 -17.62
N PRO A 553 -8.81 41.39 -16.53
CA PRO A 553 -10.15 40.88 -16.28
C PRO A 553 -11.12 42.04 -16.05
N THR A 554 -12.32 41.95 -16.59
CA THR A 554 -13.38 42.96 -16.47
C THR A 554 -14.64 42.37 -15.86
N VAL A 555 -15.31 43.14 -14.99
CA VAL A 555 -16.63 42.77 -14.46
C VAL A 555 -17.68 43.04 -15.54
N LEU A 556 -18.47 42.02 -15.85
CA LEU A 556 -19.47 42.07 -16.93
C LEU A 556 -20.86 42.41 -16.41
N GLU A 557 -21.32 41.73 -15.36
CA GLU A 557 -22.68 41.89 -14.85
C GLU A 557 -22.83 41.39 -13.40
N TRP A 558 -23.92 41.85 -12.79
CA TRP A 558 -24.44 41.44 -11.50
C TRP A 558 -25.79 40.77 -11.69
N ARG A 559 -26.03 39.62 -11.05
CA ARG A 559 -27.32 38.93 -11.08
C ARG A 559 -27.85 38.70 -9.67
N PRO A 560 -29.11 39.07 -9.37
CA PRO A 560 -29.69 38.82 -8.06
C PRO A 560 -29.93 37.32 -7.87
N VAL A 561 -29.53 36.77 -6.72
CA VAL A 561 -29.68 35.33 -6.43
C VAL A 561 -31.16 34.93 -6.36
N THR A 562 -32.04 35.85 -5.97
CA THR A 562 -33.49 35.64 -5.83
C THR A 562 -34.24 35.54 -7.16
N GLY A 563 -33.56 35.69 -8.30
CA GLY A 563 -34.18 35.76 -9.62
C GLY A 563 -34.67 37.18 -9.95
N GLY A 564 -34.18 37.74 -11.06
CA GLY A 564 -34.44 39.12 -11.50
C GLY A 564 -33.55 39.48 -12.68
N SER A 565 -33.71 40.69 -13.23
CA SER A 565 -32.92 41.16 -14.37
C SER A 565 -31.44 41.38 -13.99
N PRO A 566 -30.48 41.00 -14.86
CA PRO A 566 -29.08 41.32 -14.66
C PRO A 566 -28.82 42.84 -14.74
N VAL A 567 -27.84 43.32 -14.00
CA VAL A 567 -27.31 44.69 -14.09
C VAL A 567 -25.93 44.63 -14.73
N ALA A 568 -25.77 45.21 -15.92
CA ALA A 568 -24.51 45.22 -16.64
C ALA A 568 -23.49 46.21 -16.04
N GLY A 569 -22.21 45.88 -16.16
CA GLY A 569 -21.09 46.70 -15.71
C GLY A 569 -20.57 46.35 -14.31
N ASN A 570 -19.60 47.14 -13.83
CA ASN A 570 -18.90 46.90 -12.58
C ASN A 570 -19.56 47.57 -11.36
N ALA A 571 -20.65 48.30 -11.56
CA ALA A 571 -21.35 49.04 -10.52
C ALA A 571 -22.81 48.59 -10.40
N ILE A 572 -23.33 48.58 -9.17
CA ILE A 572 -24.73 48.32 -8.91
C ILE A 572 -25.28 49.30 -7.86
N MET A 573 -26.53 49.72 -8.05
CA MET A 573 -27.26 50.54 -7.09
C MET A 573 -28.21 49.67 -6.28
N ILE A 574 -28.11 49.75 -4.96
CA ILE A 574 -28.94 49.00 -4.02
C ILE A 574 -29.83 49.98 -3.27
N GLY A 575 -31.15 49.81 -3.41
CA GLY A 575 -32.17 50.57 -2.71
C GLY A 575 -32.21 50.32 -1.20
N PRO A 576 -32.95 51.15 -0.44
CA PRO A 576 -33.17 50.90 0.98
C PRO A 576 -33.90 49.57 1.19
N GLY A 577 -33.44 48.74 2.13
CA GLY A 577 -33.99 47.40 2.31
C GLY A 577 -33.11 46.47 3.14
N ALA A 578 -33.48 45.18 3.15
CA ALA A 578 -32.73 44.11 3.79
C ALA A 578 -31.46 43.75 3.01
N ASP A 579 -30.62 42.89 3.58
CA ASP A 579 -29.43 42.36 2.90
C ASP A 579 -29.84 41.68 1.59
N SER A 580 -29.02 41.86 0.55
CA SER A 580 -29.27 41.32 -0.79
C SER A 580 -28.07 40.52 -1.28
N GLU A 581 -28.33 39.41 -1.96
CA GLU A 581 -27.30 38.53 -2.49
C GLU A 581 -27.21 38.62 -4.02
N TRP A 582 -25.97 38.64 -4.51
CA TRP A 582 -25.67 38.85 -5.92
C TRP A 582 -24.58 37.90 -6.39
N TRP A 583 -24.74 37.41 -7.62
CA TRP A 583 -23.68 36.81 -8.41
C TRP A 583 -22.98 37.88 -9.22
N VAL A 584 -21.65 37.94 -9.14
CA VAL A 584 -20.82 38.85 -9.94
C VAL A 584 -20.04 38.04 -10.96
N TYR A 585 -20.18 38.40 -12.24
CA TYR A 585 -19.52 37.74 -13.37
C TYR A 585 -18.37 38.61 -13.88
N ALA A 586 -17.19 38.00 -14.00
CA ALA A 586 -16.00 38.63 -14.58
C ALA A 586 -15.40 37.76 -15.69
N THR A 587 -14.66 38.39 -16.60
CA THR A 587 -13.92 37.66 -17.64
C THR A 587 -12.81 36.81 -17.04
N TYR A 588 -12.62 35.62 -17.60
CA TYR A 588 -11.48 34.76 -17.31
C TYR A 588 -10.22 35.30 -18.00
N VAL A 589 -9.07 35.15 -17.35
CA VAL A 589 -7.75 35.42 -17.94
C VAL A 589 -6.93 34.15 -17.81
N GLU A 590 -6.39 33.70 -18.93
CA GLU A 590 -5.53 32.52 -19.01
C GLU A 590 -4.27 32.73 -18.17
N ASP A 591 -3.83 31.69 -17.45
CA ASP A 591 -2.63 31.69 -16.59
C ASP A 591 -2.65 32.73 -15.44
N ALA A 592 -3.83 33.19 -15.03
CA ALA A 592 -4.01 34.24 -14.03
C ALA A 592 -5.14 33.94 -13.03
N VAL A 593 -4.89 34.18 -11.74
CA VAL A 593 -5.97 34.16 -10.74
C VAL A 593 -6.68 35.50 -10.73
N VAL A 594 -7.95 35.51 -11.17
CA VAL A 594 -8.81 36.69 -11.11
C VAL A 594 -9.50 36.76 -9.74
N ARG A 595 -9.19 37.81 -8.99
CA ARG A 595 -9.86 38.12 -7.72
C ARG A 595 -10.91 39.20 -7.95
N VAL A 596 -12.12 39.00 -7.40
CA VAL A 596 -13.16 40.04 -7.31
C VAL A 596 -13.16 40.64 -5.92
N THR A 597 -13.16 41.97 -5.84
CA THR A 597 -13.34 42.73 -4.60
C THR A 597 -14.50 43.68 -4.76
N VAL A 598 -15.28 43.87 -3.70
CA VAL A 598 -16.47 44.72 -3.73
C VAL A 598 -16.37 45.78 -2.66
N ARG A 599 -16.50 47.04 -3.07
CA ARG A 599 -16.45 48.19 -2.18
C ARG A 599 -17.66 49.07 -2.39
N ARG A 600 -18.12 49.71 -1.32
CA ARG A 600 -19.12 50.77 -1.41
C ARG A 600 -18.46 52.01 -2.01
N SER A 601 -19.10 52.65 -2.97
CA SER A 601 -18.65 53.97 -3.44
C SER A 601 -18.84 54.98 -2.31
N ASN A 602 -17.82 55.81 -2.08
CA ASN A 602 -17.91 56.93 -1.14
C ASN A 602 -18.39 58.22 -1.83
N ASP A 603 -18.55 58.18 -3.15
CA ASP A 603 -19.06 59.31 -3.92
C ASP A 603 -20.58 59.26 -3.88
N ALA A 604 -21.15 60.07 -3.00
CA ALA A 604 -22.54 60.46 -3.04
C ALA A 604 -22.61 61.78 -3.81
N GLU A 605 -22.96 61.70 -5.09
CA GLU A 605 -23.75 62.70 -5.81
C GLU A 605 -24.48 62.05 -6.98
#